data_AF-A0A0W8EKN3-F1
#
_entry.id   AF-A0A0W8EKN3-F1
#
_cell.length_a   1.000
_cell.length_b   1.000
_cell.length_c   1.000
_cell.angle_alpha   90.00
_cell.angle_beta   90.00
_cell.angle_gamma   90.00
#
_symmetry.space_group_name_H-M   'P 1'
#
loop_
_entity.id
_entity.type
_entity.pdbx_description
1 polymer ?
#
loop_
_entity_poly.entity_id
_entity_poly.type
_entity_poly.pdbx_seq_one_letter_code
_entity_poly.pdbx_strand_id
1 'polypeptide(L)'
;MLSVPQPMRADPEQRPGAVEVGRHGLIVRGYGRSGLLLPQVPVEWKWNSTEFLDHTCMKAGLPAGCWKEAAVEIFTFEGQVFCEE
;
A
#
# COMPACT_ATOMS: atom_id res chain seq x y z
N MET A 1 7.25 -0.88 17.57
CA MET A 1 7.82 -2.03 16.82
C MET A 1 7.04 -2.13 15.52
N LEU A 2 7.66 -1.85 14.37
CA LEU A 2 7.03 -2.03 13.07
C LEU A 2 7.09 -3.53 12.72
N SER A 3 5.97 -4.16 12.37
CA SER A 3 6.01 -5.52 11.85
C SER A 3 6.76 -5.53 10.53
N VAL A 4 7.52 -6.60 10.29
CA VAL A 4 8.27 -6.76 9.03
C VAL A 4 7.28 -6.72 7.86
N PRO A 5 7.51 -5.87 6.83
CA PRO A 5 6.63 -5.81 5.68
C PRO A 5 6.57 -7.17 4.99
N GLN A 6 5.36 -7.69 4.82
CA GLN A 6 5.10 -8.97 4.19
C GLN A 6 4.61 -8.76 2.76
N PRO A 7 5.12 -9.51 1.77
CA PRO A 7 4.62 -9.42 0.40
C PRO A 7 3.19 -9.93 0.34
N MET A 8 2.32 -9.15 -0.32
CA MET A 8 0.95 -9.53 -0.58
C MET A 8 0.93 -10.58 -1.69
N ARG A 9 0.58 -11.81 -1.33
CA ARG A 9 0.44 -12.94 -2.28
C ARG A 9 -0.94 -13.03 -2.94
N ALA A 10 -1.76 -11.99 -2.80
CA ALA A 10 -3.09 -11.96 -3.41
C ALA A 10 -3.02 -11.66 -4.91
N ASP A 11 -3.90 -12.31 -5.67
CA ASP A 11 -4.13 -11.99 -7.07
C ASP A 11 -4.47 -10.52 -7.25
N PRO A 12 -4.06 -9.88 -8.35
CA PRO A 12 -4.22 -8.45 -8.54
C PRO A 12 -5.64 -7.97 -8.26
N GLU A 13 -6.65 -8.69 -8.77
CA GLU A 13 -8.07 -8.39 -8.59
C GLU A 13 -8.55 -8.48 -7.13
N GLN A 14 -7.90 -9.29 -6.30
CA GLN A 14 -8.25 -9.48 -4.89
C GLN A 14 -7.39 -8.65 -3.92
N ARG A 15 -6.34 -7.99 -4.40
CA ARG A 15 -5.49 -7.08 -3.59
C ARG A 15 -6.31 -6.08 -2.77
N PRO A 16 -7.27 -5.32 -3.31
CA PRO A 16 -8.06 -4.39 -2.51
C PRO A 16 -8.89 -5.08 -1.40
N GLY A 17 -9.33 -6.33 -1.60
CA GLY A 17 -10.04 -7.10 -0.58
C GLY A 17 -9.14 -7.60 0.56
N ALA A 18 -7.84 -7.77 0.30
CA ALA A 18 -6.85 -8.17 1.30
C ALA A 18 -6.28 -6.99 2.11
N VAL A 19 -6.53 -5.75 1.67
CA VAL A 19 -6.05 -4.53 2.34
C VAL A 19 -7.12 -4.01 3.29
N GLU A 20 -6.78 -3.93 4.57
CA GLU A 20 -7.59 -3.29 5.61
C GLU A 20 -7.16 -1.83 5.80
N VAL A 21 -7.99 -0.90 5.32
CA VAL A 21 -7.79 0.54 5.50
C VAL A 21 -7.76 0.89 6.98
N GLY A 22 -6.79 1.69 7.41
CA GLY A 22 -6.63 2.10 8.82
C GLY A 22 -5.83 1.14 9.68
N ARG A 23 -5.53 -0.06 9.16
CA ARG A 23 -4.73 -1.06 9.86
C ARG A 23 -3.46 -1.42 9.09
N HIS A 24 -3.59 -1.68 7.80
CA HIS A 24 -2.48 -2.06 6.94
C HIS A 24 -1.86 -0.83 6.27
N GLY A 25 -0.55 -0.66 6.42
CA GLY A 25 0.27 0.20 5.57
C GLY A 25 0.61 -0.51 4.27
N LEU A 26 0.75 0.26 3.19
CA LEU A 26 1.07 -0.26 1.86
C LEU A 26 2.45 0.22 1.42
N ILE A 27 3.20 -0.67 0.78
CA ILE A 27 4.42 -0.36 0.06
C ILE A 27 4.27 -0.94 -1.34
N VAL A 28 4.45 -0.10 -2.36
CA VAL A 28 4.45 -0.49 -3.77
C VAL A 28 5.88 -0.40 -4.28
N ARG A 29 6.35 -1.43 -4.98
CA ARG A 29 7.64 -1.45 -5.67
C ARG A 29 7.45 -1.95 -7.09
N GLY A 30 8.00 -1.24 -8.06
CA GLY A 30 7.90 -1.62 -9.47
C GLY A 30 8.74 -0.70 -10.35
N TYR A 31 9.28 -1.25 -11.44
CA TYR A 31 10.08 -0.49 -12.42
C TYR A 31 11.23 0.34 -11.82
N GLY A 32 11.88 -0.17 -10.77
CA GLY A 32 12.95 0.55 -10.05
C GLY A 32 12.47 1.72 -9.19
N ARG A 33 11.15 1.87 -9.01
CA ARG A 33 10.53 2.90 -8.17
C ARG A 33 9.85 2.26 -6.98
N SER A 34 9.71 3.04 -5.90
CA SER A 34 9.02 2.59 -4.69
C SER A 34 8.25 3.72 -4.04
N GLY A 35 7.07 3.41 -3.53
CA GLY A 35 6.23 4.31 -2.76
C GLY A 35 5.68 3.59 -1.54
N LEU A 36 5.44 4.33 -0.47
CA LEU A 36 4.77 3.79 0.71
C LEU A 36 3.77 4.80 1.25
N LEU A 37 2.69 4.28 1.82
CA LEU A 37 1.72 5.06 2.57
C LEU A 37 1.39 4.38 3.89
N LEU A 38 1.30 5.23 4.92
CA LEU A 38 0.97 4.81 6.28
C LEU A 38 -0.53 4.46 6.39
N PRO A 39 -0.91 3.56 7.31
CA PRO A 39 -2.30 3.12 7.49
C PRO A 39 -3.26 4.26 7.84
N GLN A 40 -2.79 5.35 8.45
CA GLN A 40 -3.62 6.50 8.82
C GLN A 40 -4.06 7.37 7.64
N VAL A 41 -3.25 7.46 6.58
CA VAL A 41 -3.53 8.31 5.41
C VAL A 41 -4.88 7.96 4.77
N PRO A 42 -5.18 6.70 4.40
CA PRO A 42 -6.47 6.39 3.80
C PRO A 42 -7.65 6.61 4.76
N VAL A 43 -7.45 6.63 6.08
CA VAL A 43 -8.49 6.97 7.06
C VAL A 43 -8.76 8.46 7.08
N GLU A 44 -7.70 9.27 7.14
CA GLU A 44 -7.80 10.74 7.14
C GLU A 44 -8.48 11.26 5.86
N TRP A 45 -8.14 10.65 4.72
CA TRP A 45 -8.68 11.01 3.41
C TRP A 45 -9.94 10.25 3.01
N LYS A 46 -10.45 9.34 3.87
CA LYS A 46 -11.61 8.45 3.61
C LYS A 46 -11.50 7.67 2.29
N TRP A 47 -10.30 7.19 1.98
CA TRP A 47 -10.06 6.34 0.82
C TRP A 47 -10.50 4.91 1.07
N ASN A 48 -11.03 4.27 0.02
CA ASN A 48 -11.26 2.83 0.02
C ASN A 48 -9.95 2.08 -0.29
N SER A 49 -9.90 0.77 -0.05
CA SER A 49 -8.71 -0.05 -0.31
C SER A 49 -8.17 0.08 -1.74
N THR A 50 -9.07 0.22 -2.73
CA THR A 50 -8.70 0.45 -4.14
C THR A 50 -8.03 1.81 -4.34
N GLU A 51 -8.64 2.88 -3.84
CA GLU A 51 -8.10 4.24 -3.91
C GLU A 51 -6.75 4.31 -3.18
N PHE A 52 -6.64 3.61 -2.06
CA PHE A 52 -5.41 3.55 -1.29
C PHE A 52 -4.26 2.91 -2.07
N LEU A 53 -4.51 1.79 -2.76
CA LEU A 53 -3.54 1.16 -3.66
C LEU A 53 -3.17 2.08 -4.82
N ASP A 54 -4.15 2.77 -5.39
CA ASP A 54 -3.97 3.69 -6.51
C ASP A 54 -3.08 4.88 -6.16
N HIS A 55 -3.39 5.54 -5.04
CA HIS A 55 -2.58 6.62 -4.49
C HIS A 55 -1.19 6.15 -4.06
N THR A 56 -1.04 4.91 -3.59
CA THR A 56 0.29 4.35 -3.28
C THR A 56 1.11 4.17 -4.56
N CYS A 57 0.50 3.70 -5.66
CA CYS A 57 1.15 3.66 -6.98
C CYS A 57 1.57 5.05 -7.44
N MET A 58 0.68 6.04 -7.38
CA MET A 58 1.01 7.42 -7.73
C MET A 58 2.15 7.97 -6.87
N LYS A 59 2.19 7.63 -5.58
CA LYS A 59 3.28 8.01 -4.66
C LYS A 59 4.61 7.37 -5.04
N ALA A 60 4.60 6.14 -5.56
CA ALA A 60 5.77 5.49 -6.15
C ALA A 60 6.21 6.14 -7.47
N GLY A 61 5.44 7.06 -8.04
CA GLY A 61 5.64 7.60 -9.37
C GLY A 61 5.28 6.60 -10.47
N LEU A 62 4.37 5.68 -10.17
CA LEU A 62 3.75 4.75 -11.11
C LEU A 62 2.32 5.23 -11.43
N PRO A 63 1.74 4.82 -12.57
CA PRO A 63 0.36 5.18 -12.88
C PRO A 63 -0.63 4.59 -11.88
N ALA A 64 -1.78 5.26 -11.74
CA ALA A 64 -2.99 4.70 -11.15
C ALA A 64 -3.24 3.28 -11.70
N GLY A 65 -3.55 2.31 -10.83
CA GLY A 65 -3.79 0.92 -11.21
C GLY A 65 -2.54 0.06 -11.41
N CYS A 66 -1.32 0.57 -11.14
CA CYS A 66 -0.08 -0.21 -11.27
C CYS A 66 -0.11 -1.51 -10.43
N TRP A 67 -0.87 -1.52 -9.34
CA TRP A 67 -1.12 -2.69 -8.50
C TRP A 67 -1.80 -3.85 -9.26
N LYS A 68 -2.25 -3.66 -10.49
CA LYS A 68 -2.74 -4.74 -11.35
C LYS A 68 -1.63 -5.46 -12.13
N GLU A 69 -0.47 -4.83 -12.25
CA GLU A 69 0.64 -5.36 -13.04
C GLU A 69 1.43 -6.41 -12.25
N ALA A 70 1.81 -7.50 -12.93
CA ALA A 70 2.64 -8.54 -12.34
C ALA A 70 4.06 -8.06 -12.00
N ALA A 71 4.55 -7.03 -12.70
CA ALA A 71 5.84 -6.39 -12.42
C ALA A 71 5.84 -5.52 -11.15
N VAL A 72 4.67 -5.29 -10.56
CA VAL A 72 4.49 -4.48 -9.36
C VAL A 72 4.26 -5.38 -8.15
N GLU A 73 5.22 -5.30 -7.24
CA GLU A 73 5.19 -5.96 -5.95
C GLU A 73 4.54 -5.05 -4.91
N ILE A 74 3.60 -5.61 -4.14
CA ILE A 74 2.94 -4.91 -3.05
C ILE A 74 3.30 -5.60 -1.76
N PHE A 75 3.72 -4.82 -0.79
CA PHE A 75 3.98 -5.27 0.57
C PHE A 75 3.01 -4.58 1.51
N THR A 76 2.49 -5.34 2.46
CA THR A 76 1.68 -4.82 3.55
C THR A 76 2.47 -4.89 4.84
N PHE A 77 2.26 -3.92 5.72
CA PHE A 77 2.84 -3.95 7.05
C PHE A 77 1.85 -3.38 8.06
N GLU A 78 1.90 -3.93 9.27
CA GLU A 78 1.20 -3.38 10.42
C GLU A 78 2.21 -2.55 11.21
N GLY A 79 1.93 -1.27 11.38
CA GLY A 79 2.80 -0.36 12.11
C GLY A 79 2.00 0.44 13.12
N GLN A 80 2.35 0.34 14.41
CA GLN A 80 2.15 1.48 15.30
C GLN A 80 2.97 2.63 14.72
N VAL A 81 2.29 3.71 14.35
CA VAL A 81 2.92 4.95 13.91
C VAL A 81 3.70 5.49 15.10
N PHE A 82 5.02 5.34 15.06
CA PHE A 82 5.91 6.14 15.88
C PHE A 82 6.13 7.44 15.12
N CYS A 83 5.33 8.46 15.44
CA CYS A 83 5.81 9.83 15.26
C CYS A 83 6.89 10.04 16.32
N GLU A 84 8.15 10.15 15.93
CA GLU A 84 9.16 10.76 16.81
C GLU A 84 8.92 12.27 16.80
N GLU A 85 8.81 12.86 18.02
CA GLU A 85 8.70 14.30 18.29
C GLU A 85 9.94 15.10 17.86
#